data_AF-A0A8T1ADD4-F1
#
_entry.id   AF-A0A8T1ADD4-F1
#
_cell.length_a   1.000
_cell.length_b   1.000
_cell.length_c   1.000
_cell.angle_alpha   90.00
_cell.angle_beta   90.00
_cell.angle_gamma   90.00
#
_symmetry.space_group_name_H-M   'P 1'
#
loop_
_entity.id
_entity.type
_entity.pdbx_description
1 polymer ?
#
loop_
_entity_poly.entity_id
_entity_poly.type
_entity_poly.pdbx_seq_one_letter_code
_entity_poly.pdbx_strand_id
1 'polypeptide(L)'
;DNEKTTEDVFKLLRLNTDKGGEILKKPVLTTWFKYVGMSGQDANQLLLLKLKMEFSDEDLAKVLVAAGRDTNVQIEVWDMILAQHRCWRGRKKTAEDVFNLLKLNNEGEQLFKSRILDVWVSYVVELDKKNADEEILQ
;
A
#
# COMPACT_ATOMS: atom_id res chain seq x y z
N ASP A 1 10.29 14.16 -30.67
CA ASP A 1 10.68 13.87 -29.29
C ASP A 1 10.92 12.39 -29.06
N ASN A 2 12.00 12.06 -28.34
CA ASN A 2 12.37 10.70 -27.91
C ASN A 2 12.12 10.57 -26.38
N GLU A 3 11.00 11.09 -25.88
CA GLU A 3 10.65 10.93 -24.47
C GLU A 3 10.38 9.45 -24.17
N LYS A 4 11.09 8.93 -23.16
CA LYS A 4 10.89 7.54 -22.70
C LYS A 4 9.61 7.47 -21.89
N THR A 5 8.86 6.38 -22.01
CA THR A 5 7.70 6.18 -21.14
C THR A 5 8.15 5.94 -19.68
N THR A 6 7.24 6.13 -18.73
CA THR A 6 7.49 5.78 -17.32
C THR A 6 7.83 4.29 -17.14
N GLU A 7 7.29 3.43 -18.02
CA GLU A 7 7.62 2.00 -18.08
C GLU A 7 9.03 1.74 -18.63
N ASP A 8 9.46 2.46 -19.66
CA ASP A 8 10.82 2.34 -20.21
C ASP A 8 11.87 2.72 -19.16
N VAL A 9 11.62 3.81 -18.41
CA VAL A 9 12.51 4.21 -17.32
C VAL A 9 12.48 3.20 -16.17
N PHE A 10 11.33 2.62 -15.85
CA PHE A 10 11.22 1.56 -14.85
C PHE A 10 12.11 0.35 -15.18
N LYS A 11 12.08 -0.11 -16.44
CA LYS A 11 12.93 -1.20 -16.94
C LYS A 11 14.41 -0.81 -17.02
N LEU A 12 14.71 0.42 -17.46
CA LEU A 12 16.08 0.92 -17.54
C LEU A 12 16.76 0.92 -16.17
N LEU A 13 16.01 1.26 -15.11
CA LEU A 13 16.47 1.23 -13.72
C LEU A 13 16.45 -0.17 -13.10
N ARG A 14 16.08 -1.21 -13.88
CA ARG A 14 15.99 -2.61 -13.43
C ARG A 14 15.10 -2.77 -12.18
N LEU A 15 14.01 -2.02 -12.14
CA LEU A 15 12.99 -2.13 -11.07
C LEU A 15 12.03 -3.30 -11.35
N ASN A 16 11.98 -3.79 -12.59
CA ASN A 16 11.16 -4.94 -13.00
C ASN A 16 11.80 -6.30 -12.73
N THR A 17 13.00 -6.35 -12.14
CA THR A 17 13.71 -7.60 -11.84
C THR A 17 13.53 -8.07 -10.40
N ASP A 18 13.07 -7.17 -9.52
CA ASP A 18 12.77 -7.53 -8.14
C ASP A 18 11.41 -8.23 -8.09
N LYS A 19 11.23 -9.05 -7.06
CA LYS A 19 9.95 -9.69 -6.78
C LYS A 19 9.44 -9.20 -5.45
N GLY A 20 8.13 -9.01 -5.37
CA GLY A 20 7.47 -8.62 -4.15
C GLY A 20 7.92 -7.25 -3.62
N GLY A 21 8.02 -7.11 -2.29
CA GLY A 21 8.22 -5.83 -1.62
C GLY A 21 9.65 -5.28 -1.70
N GLU A 22 10.60 -6.04 -2.23
CA GLU A 22 12.02 -5.65 -2.27
C GLU A 22 12.27 -4.42 -3.14
N ILE A 23 11.41 -4.17 -4.14
CA ILE A 23 11.46 -2.94 -4.93
C ILE A 23 11.35 -1.68 -4.06
N LEU A 24 10.57 -1.71 -2.98
CA LEU A 24 10.33 -0.55 -2.12
C LEU A 24 11.59 -0.09 -1.40
N LYS A 25 12.55 -1.00 -1.19
CA LYS A 25 13.83 -0.71 -0.53
C LYS A 25 14.89 -0.18 -1.48
N LYS A 26 14.64 -0.15 -2.79
CA LYS A 26 15.64 0.30 -3.76
C LYS A 26 15.76 1.82 -3.76
N PRO A 27 16.94 2.39 -3.47
CA PRO A 27 17.12 3.84 -3.53
C PRO A 27 16.82 4.42 -4.92
N VAL A 28 17.07 3.64 -5.98
CA VAL A 28 16.81 4.05 -7.37
C VAL A 28 15.31 4.20 -7.70
N LEU A 29 14.42 3.66 -6.86
CA LEU A 29 12.99 3.89 -6.98
C LEU A 29 12.65 5.38 -6.86
N THR A 30 13.39 6.14 -6.03
CA THR A 30 13.21 7.60 -5.91
C THR A 30 13.49 8.34 -7.21
N THR A 31 14.43 7.86 -8.02
CA THR A 31 14.72 8.39 -9.36
C THR A 31 13.53 8.17 -10.29
N TRP A 32 12.91 6.99 -10.24
CA TRP A 32 11.70 6.71 -11.01
C TRP A 32 10.53 7.59 -10.56
N PHE A 33 10.31 7.77 -9.26
CA PHE A 33 9.27 8.68 -8.72
C PHE A 33 9.43 10.11 -9.26
N LYS A 34 10.65 10.64 -9.25
CA LYS A 34 10.95 11.96 -9.82
C LYS A 34 10.63 12.03 -11.31
N TYR A 35 11.01 11.01 -12.08
CA TYR A 35 10.74 10.96 -13.51
C TYR A 35 9.23 10.93 -13.81
N VAL A 36 8.48 10.09 -13.10
CA VAL A 36 7.03 10.00 -13.22
C VAL A 36 6.37 11.36 -12.90
N GLY A 37 6.82 12.03 -11.85
CA GLY A 37 6.34 13.38 -11.50
C GLY A 37 6.61 14.42 -12.59
N MET A 38 7.78 14.38 -13.25
CA MET A 38 8.07 15.25 -14.40
C MET A 38 7.16 14.99 -15.60
N SER A 39 6.69 13.75 -15.77
CA SER A 39 5.72 13.39 -16.83
C SER A 39 4.26 13.74 -16.48
N GLY A 40 4.00 14.29 -15.29
CA GLY A 40 2.65 14.66 -14.84
C GLY A 40 1.77 13.48 -14.39
N GLN A 41 2.37 12.30 -14.20
CA GLN A 41 1.68 11.09 -13.75
C GLN A 41 1.85 10.88 -12.24
N ASP A 42 1.02 9.99 -11.65
CA ASP A 42 1.09 9.60 -10.25
C ASP A 42 1.94 8.33 -10.07
N ALA A 43 3.12 8.49 -9.47
CA ALA A 43 4.05 7.39 -9.19
C ALA A 43 3.49 6.37 -8.17
N ASN A 44 2.76 6.84 -7.16
CA ASN A 44 2.14 5.98 -6.16
C ASN A 44 1.07 5.10 -6.81
N GLN A 45 0.24 5.68 -7.68
CA GLN A 45 -0.78 4.92 -8.41
C GLN A 45 -0.14 3.87 -9.33
N LEU A 46 0.86 4.26 -10.11
CA LEU A 46 1.54 3.33 -11.04
C LEU A 46 2.25 2.19 -10.30
N LEU A 47 2.94 2.50 -9.19
CA LEU A 47 3.61 1.48 -8.38
C LEU A 47 2.60 0.56 -7.71
N LEU A 48 1.53 1.11 -7.12
CA LEU A 48 0.48 0.33 -6.48
C LEU A 48 -0.19 -0.66 -7.46
N LEU A 49 -0.43 -0.25 -8.72
CA LEU A 49 -0.95 -1.13 -9.76
C LEU A 49 -0.02 -2.31 -10.05
N LYS A 50 1.30 -2.06 -10.09
CA LYS A 50 2.30 -3.13 -10.27
C LYS A 50 2.32 -4.09 -9.09
N LEU A 51 2.33 -3.57 -7.86
CA LEU A 51 2.34 -4.40 -6.66
C LEU A 51 1.06 -5.25 -6.54
N LYS A 52 -0.11 -4.71 -6.92
CA LYS A 52 -1.38 -5.46 -6.97
C LYS A 52 -1.39 -6.63 -7.96
N MET A 53 -0.49 -6.67 -8.93
CA MET A 53 -0.35 -7.81 -9.83
C MET A 53 0.44 -8.97 -9.18
N GLU A 54 1.23 -8.68 -8.14
CA GLU A 54 2.09 -9.67 -7.47
C GLU A 54 1.56 -10.12 -6.12
N PHE A 55 0.68 -9.34 -5.49
CA PHE A 55 0.22 -9.56 -4.13
C PHE A 55 -1.29 -9.74 -4.01
N SER A 56 -1.70 -10.56 -3.05
CA SER A 56 -3.06 -10.51 -2.51
C SER A 56 -3.31 -9.18 -1.80
N ASP A 57 -4.57 -8.78 -1.60
CA ASP A 57 -4.89 -7.54 -0.86
C ASP A 57 -4.30 -7.56 0.57
N GLU A 58 -4.27 -8.73 1.22
CA GLU A 58 -3.66 -8.94 2.55
C GLU A 58 -2.14 -8.74 2.52
N ASP A 59 -1.45 -9.44 1.62
CA ASP A 59 0.01 -9.38 1.54
C ASP A 59 0.48 -7.98 1.14
N LEU A 60 -0.25 -7.31 0.24
CA LEU A 60 0.01 -5.94 -0.14
C LEU A 60 -0.10 -4.99 1.06
N ALA A 61 -1.17 -5.12 1.85
CA ALA A 61 -1.33 -4.29 3.04
C ALA A 61 -0.18 -4.50 4.04
N LYS A 62 0.24 -5.76 4.26
CA LYS A 62 1.39 -6.09 5.12
C LYS A 62 2.69 -5.49 4.60
N VAL A 63 2.94 -5.58 3.29
CA VAL A 63 4.12 -5.03 2.63
C VAL A 63 4.17 -3.50 2.76
N LEU A 64 3.05 -2.81 2.50
CA LEU A 64 3.00 -1.35 2.58
C LEU A 64 3.19 -0.83 4.01
N VAL A 65 2.62 -1.50 5.03
CA VAL A 65 2.83 -1.13 6.44
C VAL A 65 4.27 -1.33 6.87
N ALA A 66 4.86 -2.47 6.49
CA ALA A 66 6.24 -2.75 6.81
C ALA A 66 7.15 -1.69 6.16
N ALA A 67 6.88 -1.35 4.90
CA ALA A 67 7.61 -0.32 4.18
C ALA A 67 7.49 1.07 4.82
N GLY A 68 6.30 1.47 5.26
CA GLY A 68 6.07 2.78 5.90
C GLY A 68 6.79 2.97 7.25
N ARG A 69 7.38 1.91 7.80
CA ARG A 69 8.17 1.93 9.04
C ARG A 69 9.63 1.55 8.84
N ASP A 70 10.02 1.20 7.61
CA ASP A 70 11.37 0.78 7.28
C ASP A 70 12.20 1.98 6.84
N THR A 71 13.21 2.35 7.63
CA THR A 71 14.12 3.45 7.32
C THR A 71 14.93 3.27 6.03
N ASN A 72 14.97 2.05 5.46
CA ASN A 72 15.59 1.80 4.16
C ASN A 72 14.65 2.10 2.97
N VAL A 73 13.35 2.27 3.22
CA VAL A 73 12.38 2.69 2.21
C VAL A 73 12.42 4.20 2.10
N GLN A 74 12.79 4.71 0.92
CA GLN A 74 13.04 6.14 0.69
C GLN A 74 11.86 6.89 0.05
N ILE A 75 10.73 6.20 -0.14
CA ILE A 75 9.51 6.78 -0.69
C ILE A 75 8.42 6.84 0.39
N GLU A 76 7.53 7.81 0.29
CA GLU A 76 6.34 7.88 1.13
C GLU A 76 5.30 6.88 0.61
N VAL A 77 4.86 5.96 1.46
CA VAL A 77 3.91 4.90 1.06
C VAL A 77 2.47 5.15 1.54
N TRP A 78 2.26 6.21 2.32
CA TRP A 78 0.96 6.51 2.92
C TRP A 78 -0.16 6.71 1.88
N ASP A 79 0.15 7.40 0.77
CA ASP A 79 -0.82 7.58 -0.32
C ASP A 79 -1.27 6.25 -0.95
N MET A 80 -0.37 5.26 -1.01
CA MET A 80 -0.71 3.92 -1.49
C MET A 80 -1.61 3.17 -0.51
N ILE A 81 -1.38 3.32 0.80
CA ILE A 81 -2.26 2.77 1.86
C ILE A 81 -3.66 3.41 1.75
N LEU A 82 -3.74 4.74 1.63
CA LEU A 82 -5.02 5.43 1.45
C LEU A 82 -5.73 5.03 0.15
N ALA A 83 -5.00 4.81 -0.94
CA ALA A 83 -5.57 4.32 -2.19
C ALA A 83 -6.12 2.89 -2.05
N GLN A 84 -5.48 2.05 -1.22
CA GLN A 84 -5.99 0.72 -0.88
C GLN A 84 -7.30 0.81 -0.08
N HIS A 85 -7.38 1.71 0.91
CA HIS A 85 -8.62 1.98 1.67
C HIS A 85 -9.77 2.42 0.77
N ARG A 86 -9.50 3.35 -0.16
CA ARG A 86 -10.50 3.79 -1.14
C ARG A 86 -10.96 2.65 -2.05
N CYS A 87 -10.07 1.73 -2.39
CA CYS A 87 -10.41 0.55 -3.18
C CYS A 87 -11.36 -0.38 -2.41
N TRP A 88 -11.06 -0.69 -1.15
CA TRP A 88 -11.92 -1.48 -0.28
C TRP A 88 -13.29 -0.82 -0.09
N ARG A 89 -13.31 0.49 0.19
CA ARG A 89 -14.54 1.28 0.30
C ARG A 89 -15.36 1.29 -1.00
N GLY A 90 -14.70 1.46 -2.15
CA GLY A 90 -15.36 1.43 -3.46
C GLY A 90 -15.99 0.06 -3.77
N ARG A 91 -15.41 -1.01 -3.21
CA ARG A 91 -15.96 -2.38 -3.23
C ARG A 91 -16.99 -2.65 -2.11
N LYS A 92 -17.39 -1.61 -1.37
CA LYS A 92 -18.35 -1.66 -0.26
C LYS A 92 -17.96 -2.62 0.86
N LYS A 93 -16.66 -2.78 1.10
CA LYS A 93 -16.16 -3.56 2.24
C LYS A 93 -16.53 -2.86 3.55
N THR A 94 -17.01 -3.62 4.52
CA THR A 94 -17.25 -3.16 5.90
C THR A 94 -15.97 -3.20 6.74
N ALA A 95 -16.01 -2.69 7.97
CA ALA A 95 -14.94 -2.88 8.94
C ALA A 95 -14.63 -4.37 9.16
N GLU A 96 -15.67 -5.18 9.37
CA GLU A 96 -15.56 -6.64 9.54
C GLU A 96 -14.98 -7.34 8.31
N ASP A 97 -15.43 -6.97 7.11
CA ASP A 97 -14.89 -7.51 5.86
C ASP A 97 -13.38 -7.31 5.75
N VAL A 98 -12.90 -6.10 6.09
CA VAL A 98 -11.47 -5.79 6.03
C VAL A 98 -10.71 -6.45 7.19
N PHE A 99 -11.32 -6.58 8.37
CA PHE A 99 -10.74 -7.32 9.49
C PHE A 99 -10.42 -8.78 9.09
N ASN A 100 -11.41 -9.44 8.46
CA ASN A 100 -11.28 -10.80 7.95
C ASN A 100 -10.34 -10.90 6.74
N LEU A 101 -10.37 -9.92 5.82
CA LEU A 101 -9.45 -9.84 4.68
C LEU A 101 -7.99 -9.77 5.16
N LEU A 102 -7.72 -9.05 6.23
CA LEU A 102 -6.39 -8.92 6.84
C LEU A 102 -6.03 -10.11 7.75
N LYS A 103 -6.92 -11.10 7.86
CA LYS A 103 -6.80 -12.31 8.72
C LYS A 103 -6.56 -12.02 10.19
N LEU A 104 -7.02 -10.86 10.68
CA LEU A 104 -6.89 -10.45 12.08
C LEU A 104 -7.67 -11.37 13.04
N ASN A 105 -8.74 -11.98 12.56
CA ASN A 105 -9.53 -12.99 13.26
C ASN A 105 -8.73 -14.25 13.66
N ASN A 106 -7.57 -14.49 13.02
CA ASN A 106 -6.73 -15.66 13.29
C ASN A 106 -5.56 -15.38 14.25
N GLU A 107 -5.37 -14.13 14.70
CA GLU A 107 -4.19 -13.74 15.47
C GLU A 107 -4.32 -13.95 16.98
N GLY A 108 -5.54 -14.16 17.49
CA GLY A 108 -5.81 -14.44 18.90
C GLY A 108 -5.14 -13.42 19.84
N GLU A 109 -4.38 -13.90 20.83
CA GLU A 109 -3.69 -13.05 21.80
C GLU A 109 -2.60 -12.14 21.19
N GLN A 110 -2.13 -12.42 19.97
CA GLN A 110 -1.12 -11.60 19.29
C GLN A 110 -1.72 -10.42 18.53
N LEU A 111 -3.05 -10.32 18.46
CA LEU A 111 -3.77 -9.27 17.72
C LEU A 111 -3.25 -7.86 18.05
N PHE A 112 -3.13 -7.54 19.35
CA PHE A 112 -2.68 -6.22 19.81
C PHE A 112 -1.18 -5.94 19.57
N LYS A 113 -0.41 -6.95 19.13
CA LYS A 113 0.98 -6.78 18.70
C LYS A 113 1.09 -6.70 17.17
N SER A 114 0.01 -7.00 16.46
CA SER A 114 0.03 -7.06 15.01
C SER A 114 -0.02 -5.67 14.41
N ARG A 115 0.98 -5.39 13.59
CA ARG A 115 1.09 -4.12 12.89
C ARG A 115 0.03 -3.94 11.82
N ILE A 116 -0.59 -5.04 11.38
CA ILE A 116 -1.68 -4.99 10.39
C ILE A 116 -3.00 -4.51 11.04
N LEU A 117 -3.11 -4.57 12.37
CA LEU A 117 -4.23 -3.99 13.11
C LEU A 117 -4.28 -2.46 12.89
N ASP A 118 -3.13 -1.80 12.83
CA ASP A 118 -3.06 -0.35 12.59
C ASP A 118 -3.69 0.05 11.23
N VAL A 119 -3.55 -0.81 10.22
CA VAL A 119 -4.20 -0.62 8.90
C VAL A 119 -5.69 -0.71 9.03
N TRP A 120 -6.17 -1.74 9.71
CA TRP A 120 -7.59 -1.91 9.93
C TRP A 120 -8.19 -0.73 10.70
N VAL A 121 -7.57 -0.30 11.80
CA VAL A 121 -8.01 0.89 12.55
C VAL A 121 -8.05 2.12 11.64
N SER A 122 -6.99 2.37 10.86
CA SER A 122 -6.97 3.51 9.94
C SER A 122 -8.06 3.44 8.86
N TYR A 123 -8.43 2.24 8.43
CA TYR A 123 -9.51 2.02 7.49
C TYR A 123 -10.88 2.31 8.12
N VAL A 124 -11.13 1.83 9.35
CA VAL A 124 -12.38 2.10 10.07
C VAL A 124 -12.57 3.60 10.30
N VAL A 125 -11.50 4.30 10.69
CA VAL A 125 -11.52 5.77 10.80
C VAL A 125 -11.86 6.45 9.47
N GLU A 126 -11.36 5.95 8.33
CA GLU A 126 -11.69 6.50 7.01
C GLU A 126 -13.11 6.14 6.51
N LEU A 127 -13.68 5.03 7.00
CA LEU A 127 -15.06 4.63 6.71
C LEU A 127 -16.05 5.57 7.39
N ASP A 128 -15.92 5.76 8.71
CA ASP A 128 -16.74 6.66 9.51
C ASP A 128 -15.93 7.41 10.56
N LYS A 129 -15.46 8.62 10.19
CA LYS A 129 -14.67 9.48 11.08
C LYS A 129 -15.40 9.89 12.36
N LYS A 130 -16.73 9.82 12.41
CA LYS A 130 -17.53 10.26 13.56
C LYS A 130 -17.83 9.12 14.53
N ASN A 131 -17.98 7.90 14.01
CA ASN A 131 -18.40 6.74 14.80
C ASN A 131 -17.40 5.57 14.76
N ALA A 132 -16.13 5.85 14.43
CA ALA A 132 -15.10 4.82 14.31
C ALA A 132 -14.97 3.96 15.57
N ASP A 133 -15.11 4.54 16.77
CA ASP A 133 -15.02 3.81 18.03
C ASP A 133 -16.16 2.78 18.18
N GLU A 134 -17.38 3.13 17.77
CA GLU A 134 -18.52 2.21 17.80
C GLU A 134 -18.34 1.08 16.79
N GLU A 135 -17.74 1.38 15.64
CA GLU A 135 -17.49 0.41 14.57
C GLU A 135 -16.33 -0.54 14.89
N ILE A 136 -15.36 -0.10 15.70
CA ILE A 136 -14.25 -0.94 16.21
C ILE A 136 -14.75 -1.97 17.24
N LEU A 137 -15.81 -1.65 17.98
CA LEU A 137 -16.34 -2.45 19.08
C LEU A 137 -17.40 -3.49 18.65
N GLN A 138 -17.89 -3.39 17.41
CA GLN A 138 -18.86 -4.32 16.81
C GLN A 138 -18.16 -5.59 16.29
#